data_AF-A0A2D2DS09-F1
#
_entry.id   AF-A0A2D2DS09-F1
#
_cell.length_a   1.000
_cell.length_b   1.000
_cell.length_c   1.000
_cell.angle_alpha   90.00
_cell.angle_beta   90.00
_cell.angle_gamma   90.00
#
_symmetry.space_group_name_H-M   'P 1'
#
loop_
_entity.id
_entity.type
_entity.pdbx_description
1 polymer ?
#
loop_
_entity_poly.entity_id
_entity_poly.type
_entity_poly.pdbx_seq_one_letter_code
_entity_poly.pdbx_strand_id
1 'polypeptide(L)'
;MSKSPQRHALLMFLTATLVLSACSDKSKEVASENTEAAETAVEEVADNEPALPTADYFAPILATAEGTYSECEAIGRGAAAGLKAGGSAVVAANGKVSGAGIAGELTADMEVLLVRQREGNAAPTLAMTVQNDKFMLSLMEHDDGKKQAGFGIPPNMTQCKVTKPIKLSSQSLYASYAYLMDAKTTIKCLNSGTFSFDDVAYQVAKGVLKIGDETYDLNTLKMETVNIGSDKRMSYLGQTPDERSIMVFLDPQGKVSNLQVNGKGDKAFACDVSP
;
A
#
# COMPACT_ATOMS: atom_id res chain seq x y z
N MET A 1 1.74 -48.09 -23.03
CA MET A 1 1.63 -47.94 -24.49
C MET A 1 0.98 -46.58 -24.71
N SER A 2 1.51 -45.54 -25.36
CA SER A 2 2.48 -45.40 -26.45
C SER A 2 3.39 -44.18 -26.24
N LYS A 3 4.53 -44.16 -26.95
CA LYS A 3 5.69 -43.26 -26.85
C LYS A 3 5.68 -42.10 -27.85
N SER A 4 6.47 -41.06 -27.53
CA SER A 4 7.35 -40.24 -28.42
C SER A 4 6.74 -39.12 -29.31
N PRO A 5 7.55 -38.15 -29.82
CA PRO A 5 8.74 -37.48 -29.23
C PRO A 5 8.96 -35.98 -29.63
N GLN A 6 9.96 -35.30 -29.00
CA GLN A 6 11.03 -34.41 -29.54
C GLN A 6 10.68 -33.21 -30.49
N ARG A 7 11.37 -32.05 -30.58
CA ARG A 7 12.73 -31.58 -30.26
C ARG A 7 12.88 -30.07 -30.67
N HIS A 8 13.94 -29.42 -30.18
CA HIS A 8 14.65 -28.23 -30.74
C HIS A 8 14.09 -26.82 -30.35
N ALA A 9 14.88 -25.78 -30.08
CA ALA A 9 16.30 -25.53 -30.30
C ALA A 9 16.89 -24.55 -29.26
N LEU A 10 18.17 -24.76 -29.00
CA LEU A 10 19.14 -23.96 -28.26
C LEU A 10 19.61 -22.80 -29.17
N LEU A 11 19.79 -21.58 -28.64
CA LEU A 11 20.70 -20.61 -29.26
C LEU A 11 21.24 -19.63 -28.23
N MET A 12 22.53 -19.82 -27.93
CA MET A 12 23.40 -18.90 -27.21
C MET A 12 23.76 -17.70 -28.09
N PHE A 13 23.95 -16.54 -27.48
CA PHE A 13 24.94 -15.58 -27.95
C PHE A 13 25.65 -14.92 -26.76
N LEU A 14 26.91 -15.34 -26.57
CA LEU A 14 27.96 -14.59 -25.89
C LEU A 14 28.47 -13.51 -26.84
N THR A 15 28.68 -12.30 -26.34
CA THR A 15 29.69 -11.39 -26.89
C THR A 15 30.39 -10.66 -25.75
N ALA A 16 31.68 -10.99 -25.59
CA ALA A 16 32.63 -10.29 -24.77
C ALA A 16 33.28 -9.16 -25.60
N THR A 17 33.54 -8.02 -24.97
CA THR A 17 34.60 -7.10 -25.41
C THR A 17 35.27 -6.49 -24.20
N LEU A 18 36.52 -6.90 -24.01
CA LEU A 18 37.56 -6.24 -23.22
C LEU A 18 38.07 -5.00 -23.97
N VAL A 19 38.35 -3.92 -23.25
CA VAL A 19 39.46 -3.03 -23.59
C VAL A 19 40.25 -2.74 -22.31
N LEU A 20 41.46 -3.29 -22.26
CA LEU A 20 42.53 -2.86 -21.37
C LEU A 20 43.12 -1.55 -21.90
N SER A 21 43.41 -0.60 -21.02
CA SER A 21 44.52 0.34 -21.21
C SER A 21 45.33 0.44 -19.91
N ALA A 22 46.52 -0.15 -19.96
CA ALA A 22 47.60 0.01 -18.99
C ALA A 22 48.47 1.25 -19.32
N CYS A 23 49.42 1.52 -18.41
CA CYS A 23 50.62 2.38 -18.47
C CYS A 23 50.56 3.53 -17.44
N SER A 24 51.15 3.42 -16.25
CA SER A 24 52.58 3.34 -15.88
C SER A 24 53.29 4.70 -15.79
N ASP A 25 53.62 5.02 -14.54
CA ASP A 25 54.90 5.49 -14.00
C ASP A 25 55.56 6.84 -14.38
N LYS A 26 55.89 7.54 -13.28
CA LYS A 26 57.12 8.30 -12.93
C LYS A 26 57.37 9.73 -13.44
N SER A 27 57.42 10.59 -12.41
CA SER A 27 58.45 11.60 -12.10
C SER A 27 58.68 12.77 -13.08
N LYS A 28 58.36 13.98 -12.61
CA LYS A 28 59.35 15.06 -12.44
C LYS A 28 58.81 16.23 -11.62
N GLU A 29 59.62 16.61 -10.64
CA GLU A 29 59.60 17.84 -9.88
C GLU A 29 60.16 18.98 -10.76
N VAL A 30 59.40 20.09 -10.91
CA VAL A 30 59.91 21.42 -11.24
C VAL A 30 58.99 22.46 -10.59
N ALA A 31 59.58 23.35 -9.80
CA ALA A 31 58.94 24.52 -9.23
C ALA A 31 58.78 25.65 -10.27
N SER A 32 57.61 26.30 -10.30
CA SER A 32 57.48 27.75 -10.56
C SER A 32 56.05 28.26 -10.34
N GLU A 33 56.02 29.32 -9.53
CA GLU A 33 55.09 30.43 -9.35
C GLU A 33 53.78 30.53 -10.14
N ASN A 34 52.73 30.89 -9.37
CA ASN A 34 51.61 31.78 -9.68
C ASN A 34 51.11 31.82 -11.14
N THR A 35 49.94 31.23 -11.37
CA THR A 35 48.89 31.88 -12.17
C THR A 35 47.52 31.35 -11.73
N GLU A 36 46.72 32.29 -11.24
CA GLU A 36 45.29 32.24 -11.00
C GLU A 36 44.55 31.66 -12.23
N ALA A 37 43.89 30.50 -12.08
CA ALA A 37 43.04 29.94 -13.11
C ALA A 37 41.87 29.17 -12.48
N ALA A 38 40.70 29.77 -12.64
CA ALA A 38 39.35 29.23 -12.56
C ALA A 38 39.23 27.75 -12.12
N GLU A 39 38.73 27.58 -10.89
CA GLU A 39 38.10 26.37 -10.40
C GLU A 39 36.93 26.02 -11.33
N THR A 40 37.22 25.15 -12.30
CA THR A 40 36.19 24.58 -13.16
C THR A 40 35.52 23.51 -12.31
N ALA A 41 34.42 23.88 -11.65
CA ALA A 41 33.53 22.93 -11.03
C ALA A 41 33.09 21.94 -12.12
N VAL A 42 33.62 20.72 -12.03
CA VAL A 42 33.08 19.59 -12.78
C VAL A 42 31.73 19.33 -12.16
N GLU A 43 30.70 19.88 -12.79
CA GLU A 43 29.30 19.54 -12.54
C GLU A 43 29.19 18.03 -12.82
N GLU A 44 29.26 17.24 -11.74
CA GLU A 44 28.93 15.84 -11.76
C GLU A 44 27.47 15.77 -12.21
N VAL A 45 27.26 15.52 -13.50
CA VAL A 45 25.94 15.28 -14.07
C VAL A 45 25.44 14.01 -13.41
N ALA A 46 24.74 14.18 -12.29
CA ALA A 46 24.01 13.13 -11.62
C ALA A 46 23.15 12.49 -12.70
N ASP A 47 23.47 11.22 -12.98
CA ASP A 47 22.69 10.34 -13.80
C ASP A 47 21.34 10.19 -13.09
N ASN A 48 20.42 11.11 -13.39
CA ASN A 48 19.06 11.11 -12.87
C ASN A 48 18.36 9.95 -13.56
N GLU A 49 18.59 8.75 -13.04
CA GLU A 49 17.81 7.58 -13.35
C GLU A 49 16.34 7.98 -13.20
N PRO A 50 15.48 7.75 -14.23
CA PRO A 50 14.10 8.20 -14.19
C PRO A 50 13.42 7.67 -12.92
N ALA A 51 12.99 8.58 -12.04
CA ALA A 51 12.29 8.18 -10.84
C ALA A 51 11.10 7.30 -11.22
N LEU A 52 11.10 6.06 -10.72
CA LEU A 52 9.99 5.13 -10.96
C LEU A 52 8.68 5.79 -10.49
N PRO A 53 7.56 5.61 -11.23
CA PRO A 53 6.30 6.20 -10.85
C PRO A 53 5.87 5.70 -9.47
N THR A 54 5.49 6.63 -8.59
CA THR A 54 4.92 6.35 -7.26
C THR A 54 3.63 5.53 -7.42
N ALA A 55 3.45 4.51 -6.60
CA ALA A 55 2.21 3.74 -6.57
C ALA A 55 1.05 4.62 -6.07
N ASP A 56 -0.09 4.55 -6.76
CA ASP A 56 -1.31 5.23 -6.32
C ASP A 56 -2.10 4.32 -5.37
N TYR A 57 -1.81 4.40 -4.08
CA TYR A 57 -2.58 3.70 -3.04
C TYR A 57 -3.92 4.36 -2.72
N PHE A 58 -4.13 5.59 -3.17
CA PHE A 58 -5.23 6.44 -2.74
C PHE A 58 -6.43 6.35 -3.69
N ALA A 59 -6.24 5.91 -4.93
CA ALA A 59 -7.33 5.71 -5.90
C ALA A 59 -8.51 4.86 -5.37
N PRO A 60 -8.30 3.69 -4.72
CA PRO A 60 -9.40 2.94 -4.11
C PRO A 60 -10.17 3.70 -3.03
N ILE A 61 -9.48 4.60 -2.31
CA ILE A 61 -10.05 5.43 -1.24
C ILE A 61 -10.98 6.48 -1.85
N LEU A 62 -10.50 7.23 -2.86
CA LEU A 62 -11.31 8.22 -3.57
C LEU A 62 -12.53 7.59 -4.22
N ALA A 63 -12.37 6.44 -4.90
CA ALA A 63 -13.47 5.73 -5.54
C ALA A 63 -14.54 5.22 -4.56
N THR A 64 -14.17 5.06 -3.28
CA THR A 64 -15.07 4.64 -2.19
C THR A 64 -15.73 5.83 -1.53
N ALA A 65 -14.99 6.91 -1.32
CA ALA A 65 -15.49 8.14 -0.73
C ALA A 65 -16.38 8.94 -1.68
N GLU A 66 -16.19 8.82 -3.00
CA GLU A 66 -16.98 9.53 -4.00
C GLU A 66 -18.48 9.26 -3.85
N GLY A 67 -19.26 10.33 -3.71
CA GLY A 67 -20.70 10.23 -3.67
C GLY A 67 -21.40 11.37 -2.95
N THR A 68 -22.68 11.14 -2.71
CA THR A 68 -23.56 12.07 -1.99
C THR A 68 -24.00 11.42 -0.68
N TYR A 69 -23.92 12.21 0.37
CA TYR A 69 -24.24 11.86 1.75
C TYR A 69 -25.42 12.72 2.17
N SER A 70 -26.42 12.13 2.82
CA SER A 70 -27.67 12.82 3.15
C SER A 70 -27.90 12.85 4.65
N GLU A 71 -28.92 13.59 5.09
CA GLU A 71 -29.32 13.63 6.51
C GLU A 71 -28.11 14.00 7.40
N CYS A 72 -27.37 15.02 6.98
CA CYS A 72 -26.18 15.48 7.69
C CYS A 72 -26.55 16.28 8.94
N GLU A 73 -25.99 15.91 10.09
CA GLU A 73 -26.23 16.50 11.39
C GLU A 73 -24.91 16.82 12.11
N ALA A 74 -24.86 17.93 12.84
CA ALA A 74 -23.68 18.35 13.57
C ALA A 74 -23.65 17.53 14.85
N ILE A 75 -22.47 17.07 15.23
CA ILE A 75 -22.25 16.31 16.46
C ILE A 75 -21.21 17.02 17.34
N GLY A 76 -21.18 16.67 18.62
CA GLY A 76 -20.22 17.25 19.57
C GLY A 76 -20.49 18.72 19.88
N ARG A 77 -19.42 19.52 19.98
CA ARG A 77 -19.55 20.96 20.31
C ARG A 77 -20.18 21.76 19.18
N GLY A 78 -20.06 21.29 17.94
CA GLY A 78 -20.72 21.91 16.80
C GLY A 78 -22.25 21.91 16.95
N ALA A 79 -22.82 20.79 17.40
CA ALA A 79 -24.25 20.68 17.72
C ALA A 79 -24.68 21.66 18.82
N ALA A 80 -23.89 21.73 19.89
CA ALA A 80 -24.15 22.62 21.03
C ALA A 80 -24.04 24.12 20.66
N ALA A 81 -23.24 24.46 19.65
CA ALA A 81 -23.09 25.82 19.13
C ALA A 81 -24.19 26.22 18.12
N GLY A 82 -25.16 25.34 17.85
CA GLY A 82 -26.27 25.63 16.94
C GLY A 82 -25.90 25.64 15.46
N LEU A 83 -24.83 24.93 15.07
CA LEU A 83 -24.57 24.65 13.65
C LEU A 83 -25.79 23.94 13.05
N LYS A 84 -26.47 24.62 12.13
CA LYS A 84 -27.57 24.05 11.34
C LYS A 84 -27.00 23.03 10.38
N ALA A 85 -26.75 21.83 10.87
CA ALA A 85 -26.50 20.71 10.00
C ALA A 85 -27.84 20.13 9.56
N GLY A 86 -28.00 20.13 8.25
CA GLY A 86 -29.11 19.61 7.52
C GLY A 86 -28.73 19.62 6.04
N GLY A 87 -29.37 18.78 5.25
CA GLY A 87 -29.06 18.64 3.83
C GLY A 87 -28.03 17.56 3.54
N SER A 88 -27.17 17.82 2.56
CA SER A 88 -26.28 16.83 1.96
C SER A 88 -24.85 17.32 1.83
N ALA A 89 -23.91 16.40 1.97
CA ALA A 89 -22.52 16.57 1.59
C ALA A 89 -22.22 15.80 0.31
N VAL A 90 -21.26 16.27 -0.47
CA VAL A 90 -20.78 15.64 -1.69
C VAL A 90 -19.26 15.52 -1.62
N VAL A 91 -18.76 14.32 -1.90
CA VAL A 91 -17.35 14.05 -2.16
C VAL A 91 -17.24 13.79 -3.66
N ALA A 92 -16.53 14.67 -4.36
CA ALA A 92 -16.26 14.50 -5.79
C ALA A 92 -15.15 13.46 -6.02
N ALA A 93 -15.05 12.94 -7.26
CA ALA A 93 -14.06 11.94 -7.64
C ALA A 93 -12.60 12.38 -7.41
N ASN A 94 -12.34 13.69 -7.41
CA ASN A 94 -11.02 14.26 -7.12
C ASN A 94 -10.77 14.51 -5.62
N GLY A 95 -11.64 14.04 -4.74
CA GLY A 95 -11.50 14.19 -3.29
C GLY A 95 -12.07 15.48 -2.71
N LYS A 96 -12.54 16.45 -3.52
CA LYS A 96 -13.14 17.67 -2.99
C LYS A 96 -14.44 17.38 -2.25
N VAL A 97 -14.56 17.94 -1.04
CA VAL A 97 -15.72 17.77 -0.15
C VAL A 97 -16.44 19.09 0.01
N SER A 98 -17.77 19.08 -0.17
CA SER A 98 -18.61 20.28 -0.02
C SER A 98 -20.03 19.96 0.43
N GLY A 99 -20.71 20.94 1.03
CA GLY A 99 -22.14 20.85 1.41
C GLY A 99 -22.35 20.64 2.91
N ALA A 100 -23.57 20.88 3.41
CA ALA A 100 -23.92 20.79 4.83
C ALA A 100 -22.96 21.54 5.79
N GLY A 101 -22.40 22.67 5.35
CA GLY A 101 -21.41 23.43 6.13
C GLY A 101 -20.00 22.84 6.16
N ILE A 102 -19.76 21.77 5.39
CA ILE A 102 -18.46 21.12 5.23
C ILE A 102 -17.77 21.70 3.99
N ALA A 103 -16.48 22.00 4.15
CA ALA A 103 -15.56 22.28 3.06
C ALA A 103 -14.21 21.62 3.38
N GLY A 104 -13.70 20.81 2.47
CA GLY A 104 -12.46 20.06 2.67
C GLY A 104 -12.02 19.36 1.40
N GLU A 105 -10.93 18.61 1.49
CA GLU A 105 -10.37 17.87 0.37
C GLU A 105 -9.68 16.62 0.91
N LEU A 106 -9.86 15.49 0.23
CA LEU A 106 -9.13 14.25 0.48
C LEU A 106 -7.92 14.22 -0.45
N THR A 107 -6.73 14.11 0.11
CA THR A 107 -5.47 14.17 -0.63
C THR A 107 -4.58 12.99 -0.31
N ALA A 108 -3.71 12.61 -1.24
CA ALA A 108 -2.87 11.40 -1.13
C ALA A 108 -1.76 11.48 -0.06
N ASP A 109 -1.57 12.64 0.58
CA ASP A 109 -0.71 12.85 1.75
C ASP A 109 -1.42 12.61 3.09
N MET A 110 -2.73 12.36 3.07
CA MET A 110 -3.49 11.99 4.27
C MET A 110 -3.22 10.56 4.71
N GLU A 111 -3.27 10.34 6.01
CA GLU A 111 -3.22 9.00 6.59
C GLU A 111 -4.53 8.28 6.35
N VAL A 112 -4.45 7.01 5.99
CA VAL A 112 -5.61 6.15 5.77
C VAL A 112 -5.56 4.94 6.68
N LEU A 113 -6.69 4.63 7.31
CA LEU A 113 -6.94 3.35 7.96
C LEU A 113 -8.21 2.74 7.39
N LEU A 114 -8.10 1.58 6.78
CA LEU A 114 -9.21 0.73 6.37
C LEU A 114 -9.22 -0.51 7.25
N VAL A 115 -10.39 -0.88 7.76
CA VAL A 115 -10.62 -2.14 8.45
C VAL A 115 -11.85 -2.77 7.83
N ARG A 116 -11.69 -3.97 7.27
CA ARG A 116 -12.78 -4.80 6.80
C ARG A 116 -12.85 -6.04 7.67
N GLN A 117 -14.01 -6.34 8.24
CA GLN A 117 -14.18 -7.46 9.15
C GLN A 117 -15.40 -8.29 8.77
N ARG A 118 -15.35 -9.58 9.11
CA ARG A 118 -16.44 -10.54 8.93
C ARG A 118 -16.56 -11.37 10.20
N GLU A 119 -17.72 -11.31 10.83
CA GLU A 119 -18.05 -12.19 11.96
C GLU A 119 -18.75 -13.46 11.45
N GLY A 120 -18.05 -14.60 11.51
CA GLY A 120 -18.56 -15.89 11.04
C GLY A 120 -18.99 -15.84 9.56
N ASN A 121 -20.27 -16.12 9.31
CA ASN A 121 -20.87 -16.11 7.96
C ASN A 121 -21.63 -14.81 7.65
N ALA A 122 -21.53 -13.78 8.50
CA ALA A 122 -22.17 -12.50 8.26
C ALA A 122 -21.59 -11.80 7.02
N ALA A 123 -22.32 -10.81 6.52
CA ALA A 123 -21.77 -9.90 5.53
C ALA A 123 -20.58 -9.12 6.12
N PRO A 124 -19.52 -8.86 5.34
CA PRO A 124 -18.41 -8.06 5.81
C PRO A 124 -18.85 -6.60 6.08
N THR A 125 -18.32 -5.99 7.13
CA THR A 125 -18.45 -4.55 7.40
C THR A 125 -17.12 -3.83 7.16
N LEU A 126 -17.19 -2.56 6.76
CA LEU A 126 -16.02 -1.70 6.57
C LEU A 126 -16.06 -0.52 7.55
N ALA A 127 -14.90 -0.23 8.14
CA ALA A 127 -14.57 1.07 8.71
C ALA A 127 -13.41 1.68 7.91
N MET A 128 -13.53 2.95 7.53
CA MET A 128 -12.50 3.72 6.83
C MET A 128 -12.31 5.04 7.54
N THR A 129 -11.07 5.46 7.73
CA THR A 129 -10.70 6.81 8.16
C THR A 129 -9.65 7.34 7.20
N VAL A 130 -9.82 8.59 6.76
CA VAL A 130 -8.87 9.36 5.97
C VAL A 130 -8.68 10.69 6.69
N GLN A 131 -7.47 11.02 7.12
CA GLN A 131 -7.27 12.17 7.98
C GLN A 131 -5.91 12.86 7.85
N ASN A 132 -5.91 14.12 8.26
CA ASN A 132 -4.73 14.87 8.68
C ASN A 132 -5.11 15.78 9.87
N ASP A 133 -4.27 16.76 10.16
CA ASP A 133 -4.46 17.74 11.24
C ASP A 133 -5.62 18.72 11.01
N LYS A 134 -6.14 18.83 9.78
CA LYS A 134 -7.14 19.83 9.36
C LYS A 134 -8.48 19.24 8.99
N PHE A 135 -8.50 18.01 8.49
CA PHE A 135 -9.70 17.35 8.02
C PHE A 135 -9.66 15.85 8.30
N MET A 136 -10.83 15.30 8.59
CA MET A 136 -11.05 13.86 8.67
C MET A 136 -12.34 13.52 7.94
N LEU A 137 -12.29 12.44 7.17
CA LEU A 137 -13.43 11.67 6.71
C LEU A 137 -13.39 10.31 7.41
N SER A 138 -14.50 9.90 8.03
CA SER A 138 -14.72 8.51 8.42
C SER A 138 -15.92 7.93 7.68
N LEU A 139 -15.85 6.66 7.28
CA LEU A 139 -17.00 5.87 6.81
C LEU A 139 -17.11 4.62 7.66
N MET A 140 -18.31 4.28 8.11
CA MET A 140 -18.55 3.11 8.94
C MET A 140 -19.83 2.40 8.49
N GLU A 141 -19.74 1.08 8.32
CA GLU A 141 -20.89 0.18 8.24
C GLU A 141 -21.09 -0.51 9.58
N HIS A 142 -22.31 -0.43 10.09
CA HIS A 142 -22.72 -1.08 11.33
C HIS A 142 -23.37 -2.43 11.03
N ASP A 143 -23.38 -3.34 12.00
CA ASP A 143 -23.95 -4.67 11.85
C ASP A 143 -25.47 -4.66 11.60
N ASP A 144 -26.16 -3.57 11.98
CA ASP A 144 -27.56 -3.33 11.66
C ASP A 144 -27.81 -2.86 10.20
N GLY A 145 -26.75 -2.82 9.39
CA GLY A 145 -26.75 -2.42 8.00
C GLY A 145 -26.76 -0.90 7.76
N LYS A 146 -26.85 -0.09 8.82
CA LYS A 146 -26.72 1.37 8.72
C LYS A 146 -25.30 1.74 8.35
N LYS A 147 -25.20 2.84 7.61
CA LYS A 147 -23.94 3.35 7.09
C LYS A 147 -23.85 4.84 7.37
N GLN A 148 -22.73 5.25 7.94
CA GLN A 148 -22.53 6.62 8.41
C GLN A 148 -21.20 7.16 7.91
N ALA A 149 -21.18 8.45 7.63
CA ALA A 149 -20.00 9.20 7.28
C ALA A 149 -19.78 10.32 8.30
N GLY A 150 -18.58 10.45 8.84
CA GLY A 150 -18.17 11.59 9.66
C GLY A 150 -17.28 12.52 8.86
N PHE A 151 -17.48 13.83 8.98
CA PHE A 151 -16.69 14.87 8.34
C PHE A 151 -16.21 15.89 9.38
N GLY A 152 -14.95 16.32 9.26
CA GLY A 152 -14.33 17.31 10.14
C GLY A 152 -13.60 16.68 11.32
N ILE A 153 -13.04 17.51 12.20
CA ILE A 153 -12.19 17.07 13.32
C ILE A 153 -12.91 17.28 14.65
N PRO A 154 -12.82 16.33 15.61
CA PRO A 154 -13.30 16.56 16.97
C PRO A 154 -12.79 17.88 17.57
N PRO A 155 -13.65 18.67 18.24
CA PRO A 155 -15.03 18.37 18.62
C PRO A 155 -16.09 18.84 17.61
N ASN A 156 -15.70 19.29 16.42
CA ASN A 156 -16.55 19.91 15.41
C ASN A 156 -16.71 18.98 14.21
N MET A 157 -17.59 17.98 14.37
CA MET A 157 -17.86 17.01 13.32
C MET A 157 -19.29 17.13 12.79
N THR A 158 -19.47 16.73 11.54
CA THR A 158 -20.77 16.52 10.92
C THR A 158 -20.90 15.04 10.57
N GLN A 159 -21.99 14.42 10.98
CA GLN A 159 -22.31 13.04 10.68
C GLN A 159 -23.43 12.99 9.65
N CYS A 160 -23.22 12.25 8.57
CA CYS A 160 -24.19 12.06 7.51
C CYS A 160 -24.53 10.58 7.35
N LYS A 161 -25.70 10.29 6.80
CA LYS A 161 -26.11 8.96 6.35
C LYS A 161 -25.51 8.66 4.97
N VAL A 162 -25.01 7.45 4.81
CA VAL A 162 -24.57 6.92 3.51
C VAL A 162 -25.70 6.10 2.90
N THR A 163 -26.17 6.48 1.72
CA THR A 163 -27.28 5.79 1.04
C THR A 163 -26.84 4.76 0.02
N LYS A 164 -25.60 4.87 -0.48
CA LYS A 164 -25.03 3.94 -1.46
C LYS A 164 -24.24 2.82 -0.76
N PRO A 165 -24.13 1.64 -1.39
CA PRO A 165 -23.21 0.60 -0.93
C PRO A 165 -21.76 1.11 -0.92
N ILE A 166 -21.00 0.73 0.10
CA ILE A 166 -19.57 1.04 0.18
C ILE A 166 -18.82 -0.02 -0.62
N LYS A 167 -18.21 0.36 -1.76
CA LYS A 167 -17.62 -0.61 -2.68
C LYS A 167 -16.57 -1.50 -2.02
N LEU A 168 -15.71 -0.93 -1.15
CA LEU A 168 -14.66 -1.67 -0.45
C LEU A 168 -15.18 -2.72 0.54
N SER A 169 -16.45 -2.70 0.96
CA SER A 169 -16.99 -3.79 1.79
C SER A 169 -17.36 -5.03 0.96
N SER A 170 -17.76 -4.83 -0.29
CA SER A 170 -18.26 -5.88 -1.18
C SER A 170 -17.19 -6.86 -1.68
N GLN A 171 -15.91 -6.52 -1.58
CA GLN A 171 -14.78 -7.37 -1.98
C GLN A 171 -13.67 -7.34 -0.92
N SER A 172 -12.69 -8.23 -1.01
CA SER A 172 -11.52 -8.18 -0.12
C SER A 172 -10.72 -6.90 -0.33
N LEU A 173 -10.06 -6.41 0.72
CA LEU A 173 -9.14 -5.29 0.57
C LEU A 173 -7.98 -5.69 -0.34
N TYR A 174 -7.51 -6.94 -0.26
CA TYR A 174 -6.55 -7.48 -1.22
C TYR A 174 -7.01 -7.26 -2.68
N ALA A 175 -8.26 -7.59 -3.04
CA ALA A 175 -8.73 -7.46 -4.42
C ALA A 175 -8.67 -6.00 -4.92
N SER A 176 -8.79 -5.04 -4.01
CA SER A 176 -8.71 -3.61 -4.30
C SER A 176 -7.28 -3.13 -4.57
N TYR A 177 -6.28 -3.89 -4.10
CA TYR A 177 -4.85 -3.61 -4.23
C TYR A 177 -4.08 -4.70 -4.99
N ALA A 178 -4.78 -5.64 -5.65
CA ALA A 178 -4.16 -6.81 -6.29
C ALA A 178 -3.15 -6.41 -7.39
N TYR A 179 -3.36 -5.29 -8.08
CA TYR A 179 -2.43 -4.78 -9.10
C TYR A 179 -1.04 -4.39 -8.53
N LEU A 180 -0.94 -4.19 -7.22
CA LEU A 180 0.32 -3.89 -6.50
C LEU A 180 0.84 -5.12 -5.76
N MET A 181 -0.06 -5.93 -5.21
CA MET A 181 0.31 -7.07 -4.38
C MET A 181 0.65 -8.33 -5.18
N ASP A 182 0.15 -8.46 -6.42
CA ASP A 182 0.42 -9.62 -7.26
C ASP A 182 1.90 -9.65 -7.67
N ALA A 183 2.61 -10.66 -7.17
CA ALA A 183 4.04 -10.80 -7.34
C ALA A 183 4.43 -12.27 -7.32
N LYS A 184 5.56 -12.58 -7.97
CA LYS A 184 6.18 -13.91 -7.93
C LYS A 184 7.69 -13.74 -7.87
N THR A 185 8.29 -14.09 -6.75
CA THR A 185 9.73 -13.96 -6.54
C THR A 185 10.22 -14.96 -5.47
N THR A 186 11.52 -14.97 -5.21
CA THR A 186 12.14 -15.62 -4.06
C THR A 186 12.46 -14.54 -3.03
N ILE A 187 12.16 -14.80 -1.76
CA ILE A 187 12.41 -13.87 -0.65
C ILE A 187 13.23 -14.57 0.44
N LYS A 188 14.04 -13.82 1.17
CA LYS A 188 14.81 -14.35 2.30
C LYS A 188 13.98 -14.29 3.57
N CYS A 189 13.72 -15.44 4.16
CA CYS A 189 12.91 -15.55 5.38
C CYS A 189 13.76 -16.07 6.53
N LEU A 190 13.60 -15.46 7.70
CA LEU A 190 14.10 -16.01 8.95
C LEU A 190 13.29 -17.26 9.29
N ASN A 191 13.98 -18.39 9.42
CA ASN A 191 13.43 -19.63 9.93
C ASN A 191 13.46 -19.63 11.45
N SER A 192 12.30 -19.67 12.09
CA SER A 192 12.17 -19.61 13.55
C SER A 192 12.79 -20.82 14.28
N GLY A 193 12.92 -21.97 13.61
CA GLY A 193 13.47 -23.19 14.21
C GLY A 193 14.99 -23.24 14.21
N THR A 194 15.64 -22.70 13.16
CA THR A 194 17.10 -22.73 12.99
C THR A 194 17.77 -21.38 13.24
N PHE A 195 17.00 -20.29 13.30
CA PHE A 195 17.49 -18.91 13.31
C PHE A 195 18.40 -18.58 12.10
N SER A 196 18.21 -19.26 10.97
CA SER A 196 18.89 -19.00 9.70
C SER A 196 17.97 -18.29 8.70
N PHE A 197 18.57 -17.61 7.71
CA PHE A 197 17.83 -17.09 6.57
C PHE A 197 17.80 -18.13 5.44
N ASP A 198 16.60 -18.51 5.03
CA ASP A 198 16.37 -19.44 3.93
C ASP A 198 15.67 -18.71 2.77
N ASP A 199 16.01 -19.07 1.54
CA ASP A 199 15.33 -18.59 0.35
C ASP A 199 13.98 -19.31 0.20
N VAL A 200 12.89 -18.56 0.22
CA VAL A 200 11.52 -19.09 0.16
C VAL A 200 10.81 -18.56 -1.07
N ALA A 201 10.18 -19.48 -1.82
CA ALA A 201 9.35 -19.11 -2.95
C ALA A 201 8.10 -18.36 -2.45
N TYR A 202 7.88 -17.17 -3.00
CA TYR A 202 6.75 -16.31 -2.71
C TYR A 202 5.94 -16.05 -3.97
N GLN A 203 4.63 -16.20 -3.86
CA GLN A 203 3.70 -15.87 -4.92
C GLN A 203 2.39 -15.35 -4.36
N VAL A 204 1.94 -14.20 -4.86
CA VAL A 204 0.57 -13.71 -4.70
C VAL A 204 -0.05 -13.58 -6.08
N ALA A 205 -1.17 -14.26 -6.29
CA ALA A 205 -1.93 -14.14 -7.52
C ALA A 205 -3.39 -14.52 -7.28
N LYS A 206 -4.31 -13.74 -7.85
CA LYS A 206 -5.76 -14.05 -7.84
C LYS A 206 -6.32 -14.35 -6.44
N GLY A 207 -5.82 -13.65 -5.42
CA GLY A 207 -6.25 -13.80 -4.03
C GLY A 207 -5.68 -14.99 -3.30
N VAL A 208 -4.64 -15.63 -3.85
CA VAL A 208 -3.94 -16.71 -3.17
C VAL A 208 -2.50 -16.27 -2.91
N LEU A 209 -2.12 -16.24 -1.63
CA LEU A 209 -0.73 -16.13 -1.18
C LEU A 209 -0.16 -17.53 -0.97
N LYS A 210 0.99 -17.79 -1.59
CA LYS A 210 1.82 -18.98 -1.37
C LYS A 210 3.19 -18.54 -0.87
N ILE A 211 3.63 -19.15 0.22
CA ILE A 211 4.96 -18.93 0.80
C ILE A 211 5.50 -20.28 1.31
N GLY A 212 6.57 -20.76 0.68
CA GLY A 212 7.05 -22.13 0.91
C GLY A 212 5.95 -23.14 0.62
N ASP A 213 5.63 -23.99 1.59
CA ASP A 213 4.55 -24.99 1.51
C ASP A 213 3.19 -24.48 2.03
N GLU A 214 3.14 -23.25 2.56
CA GLU A 214 1.92 -22.67 3.12
C GLU A 214 1.10 -21.94 2.05
N THR A 215 -0.22 -22.03 2.16
CA THR A 215 -1.17 -21.37 1.26
C THR A 215 -2.25 -20.65 2.07
N TYR A 216 -2.58 -19.45 1.62
CA TYR A 216 -3.57 -18.57 2.23
C TYR A 216 -4.52 -18.03 1.16
N ASP A 217 -5.81 -18.10 1.43
CA ASP A 217 -6.85 -17.47 0.61
C ASP A 217 -7.18 -16.09 1.18
N LEU A 218 -6.70 -15.05 0.49
CA LEU A 218 -6.87 -13.65 0.86
C LEU A 218 -8.31 -13.14 0.66
N ASN A 219 -9.15 -13.87 -0.07
CA ASN A 219 -10.55 -13.48 -0.29
C ASN A 219 -11.48 -13.92 0.85
N THR A 220 -11.01 -14.80 1.72
CA THR A 220 -11.81 -15.43 2.80
C THR A 220 -11.40 -15.00 4.20
N LEU A 221 -10.50 -14.02 4.30
CA LEU A 221 -10.04 -13.47 5.58
C LEU A 221 -11.21 -12.94 6.41
N LYS A 222 -11.15 -13.19 7.72
CA LYS A 222 -12.14 -12.68 8.69
C LYS A 222 -11.88 -11.22 9.05
N MET A 223 -10.64 -10.76 8.89
CA MET A 223 -10.24 -9.38 9.12
C MET A 223 -9.17 -8.98 8.13
N GLU A 224 -9.28 -7.78 7.58
CA GLU A 224 -8.29 -7.13 6.74
C GLU A 224 -8.12 -5.70 7.21
N THR A 225 -6.88 -5.25 7.32
CA THR A 225 -6.54 -3.86 7.63
C THR A 225 -5.59 -3.34 6.57
N VAL A 226 -5.88 -2.17 6.02
CA VAL A 226 -4.91 -1.41 5.21
C VAL A 226 -4.59 -0.11 5.94
N ASN A 227 -3.32 0.17 6.09
CA ASN A 227 -2.83 1.46 6.56
C ASN A 227 -2.00 2.12 5.45
N ILE A 228 -2.29 3.37 5.13
CA ILE A 228 -1.46 4.19 4.24
C ILE A 228 -0.93 5.35 5.08
N GLY A 229 0.39 5.40 5.23
CA GLY A 229 1.06 6.48 5.96
C GLY A 229 1.20 7.73 5.10
N SER A 230 1.41 8.87 5.77
CA SER A 230 1.78 10.13 5.11
C SER A 230 3.14 10.05 4.37
N ASP A 231 3.97 9.06 4.72
CA ASP A 231 5.20 8.70 4.02
C ASP A 231 4.97 7.91 2.72
N LYS A 232 3.69 7.73 2.33
CA LYS A 232 3.24 6.98 1.15
C LYS A 232 3.63 5.51 1.20
N ARG A 233 3.86 4.93 2.37
CA ARG A 233 3.98 3.49 2.53
C ARG A 233 2.60 2.89 2.79
N MET A 234 2.40 1.67 2.31
CA MET A 234 1.19 0.91 2.58
C MET A 234 1.54 -0.32 3.42
N SER A 235 0.75 -0.62 4.44
CA SER A 235 0.74 -1.94 5.06
C SER A 235 -0.62 -2.60 4.92
N TYR A 236 -0.62 -3.89 4.64
CA TYR A 236 -1.78 -4.75 4.58
C TYR A 236 -1.63 -5.83 5.65
N LEU A 237 -2.63 -5.97 6.51
CA LEU A 237 -2.74 -7.05 7.48
C LEU A 237 -3.98 -7.88 7.15
N GLY A 238 -3.83 -9.18 7.06
CA GLY A 238 -4.93 -10.13 6.91
C GLY A 238 -4.96 -11.13 8.06
N GLN A 239 -6.14 -11.47 8.54
CA GLN A 239 -6.33 -12.55 9.51
C GLN A 239 -7.31 -13.58 8.97
N THR A 240 -6.88 -14.83 8.98
CA THR A 240 -7.67 -15.99 8.56
C THR A 240 -8.65 -16.41 9.66
N PRO A 241 -9.71 -17.16 9.34
CA PRO A 241 -10.63 -17.72 10.34
C PRO A 241 -9.97 -18.63 11.38
N ASP A 242 -8.80 -19.21 11.06
CA ASP A 242 -8.02 -20.06 11.95
C ASP A 242 -6.86 -19.32 12.64
N GLU A 243 -7.03 -18.01 12.85
CA GLU A 243 -6.15 -17.09 13.59
C GLU A 243 -4.73 -16.88 13.01
N ARG A 244 -4.43 -17.44 11.83
CA ARG A 244 -3.19 -17.13 11.11
C ARG A 244 -3.23 -15.69 10.59
N SER A 245 -2.09 -15.00 10.62
CA SER A 245 -1.98 -13.62 10.18
C SER A 245 -0.96 -13.44 9.06
N ILE A 246 -1.22 -12.49 8.18
CA ILE A 246 -0.36 -12.12 7.05
C ILE A 246 -0.17 -10.61 7.11
N MET A 247 1.06 -10.14 7.01
CA MET A 247 1.39 -8.73 7.01
C MET A 247 2.31 -8.44 5.82
N VAL A 248 1.90 -7.53 4.95
CA VAL A 248 2.64 -7.12 3.76
C VAL A 248 2.91 -5.63 3.87
N PHE A 249 4.16 -5.21 3.70
CA PHE A 249 4.53 -3.80 3.62
C PHE A 249 4.97 -3.47 2.20
N LEU A 250 4.42 -2.39 1.64
CA LEU A 250 4.80 -1.85 0.34
C LEU A 250 5.49 -0.50 0.53
N ASP A 251 6.57 -0.29 -0.24
CA ASP A 251 7.27 1.00 -0.33
C ASP A 251 6.48 2.04 -1.14
N PRO A 252 6.92 3.29 -1.29
CA PRO A 252 6.20 4.28 -2.11
C PRO A 252 6.06 3.92 -3.60
N GLN A 253 6.82 2.95 -4.11
CA GLN A 253 6.82 2.51 -5.50
C GLN A 253 5.91 1.29 -5.75
N GLY A 254 5.25 0.75 -4.72
CA GLY A 254 4.41 -0.45 -4.87
C GLY A 254 5.13 -1.75 -4.64
N LYS A 255 6.42 -1.74 -4.29
CA LYS A 255 7.20 -2.97 -4.12
C LYS A 255 7.06 -3.50 -2.70
N VAL A 256 6.92 -4.82 -2.58
CA VAL A 256 6.97 -5.50 -1.28
C VAL A 256 8.34 -5.27 -0.66
N SER A 257 8.36 -4.66 0.52
CA SER A 257 9.58 -4.39 1.30
C SER A 257 9.71 -5.35 2.48
N ASN A 258 8.60 -5.83 3.03
CA ASN A 258 8.60 -6.79 4.13
C ASN A 258 7.34 -7.66 4.06
N LEU A 259 7.51 -8.94 4.43
CA LEU A 259 6.42 -9.90 4.53
C LEU A 259 6.56 -10.67 5.84
N GLN A 260 5.51 -10.69 6.65
CA GLN A 260 5.44 -11.51 7.85
C GLN A 260 4.20 -12.39 7.78
N VAL A 261 4.36 -13.67 8.10
CA VAL A 261 3.28 -14.63 8.10
C VAL A 261 3.37 -15.46 9.37
N ASN A 262 2.33 -15.40 10.20
CA ASN A 262 2.18 -16.29 11.34
C ASN A 262 1.22 -17.40 10.94
N GLY A 263 1.75 -18.60 10.75
CA GLY A 263 1.02 -19.81 10.41
C GLY A 263 0.37 -20.48 11.61
N LYS A 264 -0.08 -21.73 11.41
CA LYS A 264 -0.57 -22.59 12.49
C LYS A 264 0.61 -23.22 13.24
N GLY A 265 0.57 -23.22 14.56
CA GLY A 265 1.65 -23.71 15.42
C GLY A 265 2.85 -22.76 15.43
N ASP A 266 4.07 -23.29 15.58
CA ASP A 266 5.32 -22.51 15.68
C ASP A 266 5.89 -22.06 14.31
N LYS A 267 5.12 -22.21 13.23
CA LYS A 267 5.51 -21.80 11.88
C LYS A 267 5.27 -20.31 11.70
N ALA A 268 6.32 -19.52 11.81
CA ALA A 268 6.32 -18.10 11.47
C ALA A 268 7.38 -17.82 10.41
N PHE A 269 7.01 -17.03 9.41
CA PHE A 269 7.93 -16.48 8.42
C PHE A 269 8.06 -14.99 8.68
N ALA A 270 9.28 -14.51 8.90
CA ALA A 270 9.61 -13.10 8.91
C ALA A 270 10.61 -12.87 7.77
N CYS A 271 10.13 -12.29 6.67
CA CYS A 271 10.89 -12.20 5.44
C CYS A 271 11.23 -10.75 5.12
N ASP A 272 12.50 -10.55 4.78
CA ASP A 272 12.97 -9.32 4.20
C ASP A 272 13.02 -9.49 2.68
N VAL A 273 12.45 -8.52 1.97
CA VAL A 273 12.52 -8.44 0.51
C VAL A 273 13.59 -7.39 0.17
N SER A 274 14.77 -7.56 0.74
CA SER A 274 15.95 -6.80 0.30
C SER A 274 16.33 -7.28 -1.11
N PRO A 275 16.43 -6.37 -2.09
CA PRO A 275 16.89 -6.71 -3.44
C PRO A 275 18.34 -7.23 -3.45
#